data_AF-D2CGD8-F1
#
_entry.id   AF-D2CGD8-F1
#
_cell.length_a   1.000
_cell.length_b   1.000
_cell.length_c   1.000
_cell.angle_alpha   90.00
_cell.angle_beta   90.00
_cell.angle_gamma   90.00
#
_symmetry.space_group_name_H-M   'P 1'
#
loop_
_entity.id
_entity.type
_entity.pdbx_description
1 polymer ?
#
loop_
_entity_poly.entity_id
_entity_poly.type
_entity_poly.pdbx_seq_one_letter_code
_entity_poly.pdbx_strand_id
1 'polypeptide(L)'
;MASISHSPSAFRGTSASDLLRSSSNGVSGIPLRTLGRARFSSKTKDYAVIAKIRKVKKQEYPWPDNPDPNVAGGVLSHLSPFKPLKEKPKPVTLDFEKPLIGLEKKIIDVRKMANETGLDFTDQIISLENKYQQALKDLYTHLTPIQRVNIARHPNRPTFLDHVFSITDKFVELHGDRAGYDDPAIVTGIGTIDGRRYMFMGHQKGRNTKENIMRNFGMPTPHGYRKALRMMYYADHHGFPIVTFIDTPGAFADLKSEELGQGEAIAHNLRTMFGLKVPIVSIVIGEGGSGGALAIGCANKLLMLENAVFYVASPEACAAIL
;
A
#
# COMPACT_ATOMS: atom_id res chain seq x y z
N MET A 1 -17.41 -39.59 -61.39
CA MET A 1 -16.08 -38.95 -61.31
C MET A 1 -15.84 -38.56 -59.87
N ALA A 2 -15.19 -39.47 -59.14
CA ALA A 2 -13.89 -39.27 -58.49
C ALA A 2 -13.99 -38.52 -57.15
N SER A 3 -14.26 -39.34 -56.13
CA SER A 3 -14.09 -39.11 -54.70
C SER A 3 -12.63 -38.94 -54.31
N ILE A 4 -12.31 -37.98 -53.44
CA ILE A 4 -11.19 -38.09 -52.52
C ILE A 4 -11.62 -37.54 -51.15
N SER A 5 -11.64 -38.45 -50.20
CA SER A 5 -11.83 -38.26 -48.76
C SER A 5 -10.54 -37.80 -48.08
N HIS A 6 -10.60 -36.84 -47.15
CA HIS A 6 -9.69 -36.78 -46.02
C HIS A 6 -10.36 -36.19 -44.76
N SER A 7 -9.97 -36.79 -43.64
CA SER A 7 -10.52 -36.82 -42.29
C SER A 7 -10.24 -35.57 -41.44
N PRO A 8 -10.98 -35.35 -40.32
CA PRO A 8 -10.76 -34.22 -39.43
C PRO A 8 -9.55 -34.49 -38.50
N SER A 9 -8.47 -33.76 -38.70
CA SER A 9 -7.33 -33.77 -37.79
C SER A 9 -7.63 -32.92 -36.55
N ALA A 10 -7.91 -33.59 -35.43
CA ALA A 10 -7.98 -32.99 -34.12
C ALA A 10 -6.60 -32.49 -33.67
N PHE A 11 -6.44 -31.18 -33.53
CA PHE A 11 -5.33 -30.62 -32.75
C PHE A 11 -5.73 -30.59 -31.27
N ARG A 12 -5.38 -31.65 -30.53
CA ARG A 12 -5.28 -31.60 -29.07
C ARG A 12 -4.03 -30.79 -28.72
N GLY A 13 -4.21 -29.51 -28.42
CA GLY A 13 -3.20 -28.72 -27.71
C GLY A 13 -3.16 -29.15 -26.26
N THR A 14 -2.03 -29.68 -25.81
CA THR A 14 -1.75 -29.99 -24.41
C THR A 14 -1.78 -28.70 -23.58
N SER A 15 -2.68 -28.67 -22.59
CA SER A 15 -2.73 -27.62 -21.56
C SER A 15 -1.45 -27.67 -20.74
N ALA A 16 -0.90 -26.50 -20.38
CA ALA A 16 0.29 -26.33 -19.55
C ALA A 16 0.12 -26.82 -18.08
N SER A 17 -0.97 -27.53 -17.78
CA SER A 17 -1.30 -28.11 -16.47
C SER A 17 -0.81 -29.55 -16.28
N ASP A 18 -0.30 -30.22 -17.33
CA ASP A 18 0.06 -31.66 -17.26
C ASP A 18 1.56 -31.94 -16.99
N LEU A 19 2.38 -30.92 -16.73
CA LEU A 19 3.84 -31.10 -16.50
C LEU A 19 4.28 -31.11 -15.03
N LEU A 20 3.35 -31.18 -14.07
CA LEU A 20 3.71 -31.26 -12.64
C LEU A 20 2.98 -32.40 -11.91
N ARG A 21 3.20 -33.63 -12.37
CA ARG A 21 2.97 -34.85 -11.55
C ARG A 21 4.02 -35.91 -11.85
N SER A 22 5.00 -36.07 -10.95
CA SER A 22 5.43 -37.36 -10.38
C SER A 22 6.53 -37.09 -9.34
N SER A 23 6.27 -37.31 -8.06
CA SER A 23 6.63 -38.52 -7.29
C SER A 23 8.13 -38.66 -6.96
N SER A 24 8.47 -38.59 -5.67
CA SER A 24 9.10 -39.74 -4.98
C SER A 24 9.33 -39.42 -3.50
N ASN A 25 8.71 -40.24 -2.65
CA ASN A 25 9.20 -40.54 -1.32
C ASN A 25 10.54 -41.28 -1.44
N GLY A 26 11.49 -40.98 -0.55
CA GLY A 26 12.73 -41.75 -0.47
C GLY A 26 13.65 -41.25 0.65
N VAL A 27 13.37 -41.66 1.88
CA VAL A 27 14.38 -41.67 2.95
C VAL A 27 15.24 -42.91 2.75
N SER A 28 16.53 -42.73 2.49
CA SER A 28 17.56 -43.74 2.77
C SER A 28 18.88 -43.03 3.05
N GLY A 29 19.43 -43.27 4.24
CA GLY A 29 20.75 -42.78 4.63
C GLY A 29 21.81 -43.83 4.32
N ILE A 30 22.96 -43.40 3.78
CA ILE A 30 24.26 -44.08 3.89
C ILE A 30 25.34 -43.00 4.06
N PRO A 31 26.29 -43.14 5.00
CA PRO A 31 27.22 -42.09 5.37
C PRO A 31 28.47 -42.14 4.49
N LEU A 32 28.95 -40.98 4.03
CA LEU A 32 30.24 -40.87 3.35
C LEU A 32 31.08 -39.77 3.97
N ARG A 33 31.94 -40.20 4.90
CA ARG A 33 33.28 -39.64 5.05
C ARG A 33 34.03 -39.87 3.74
N THR A 34 34.85 -38.88 3.41
CA THR A 34 35.88 -38.80 2.36
C THR A 34 35.48 -38.11 1.05
N LEU A 35 36.32 -37.10 0.74
CA LEU A 35 36.56 -36.41 -0.53
C LEU A 35 35.71 -35.17 -0.86
N GLY A 36 36.34 -34.01 -0.61
CA GLY A 36 36.66 -33.08 -1.70
C GLY A 36 35.64 -32.00 -2.03
N ARG A 37 35.92 -30.78 -1.54
CA ARG A 37 35.39 -29.47 -1.96
C ARG A 37 34.74 -29.40 -3.36
N ALA A 38 33.43 -29.18 -3.38
CA ALA A 38 32.78 -28.31 -4.36
C ALA A 38 31.48 -27.74 -3.75
N ARG A 39 31.49 -26.46 -3.33
CA ARG A 39 30.26 -25.75 -2.93
C ARG A 39 29.53 -25.34 -4.20
N PHE A 40 28.50 -26.09 -4.58
CA PHE A 40 27.40 -25.54 -5.38
C PHE A 40 26.57 -24.63 -4.46
N SER A 41 26.79 -23.33 -4.58
CA SER A 41 25.91 -22.31 -3.99
C SER A 41 24.87 -21.93 -5.02
N SER A 42 23.65 -22.46 -4.86
CA SER A 42 22.46 -21.83 -5.43
C SER A 42 22.27 -20.51 -4.68
N LYS A 43 22.65 -19.40 -5.30
CA LYS A 43 22.38 -18.06 -4.77
C LYS A 43 20.97 -17.65 -5.21
N THR A 44 19.97 -17.88 -4.37
CA THR A 44 18.78 -17.03 -4.37
C THR A 44 19.23 -15.63 -3.93
N LYS A 45 19.18 -14.65 -4.84
CA LYS A 45 19.45 -13.26 -4.48
C LYS A 45 18.24 -12.74 -3.71
N ASP A 46 18.33 -12.76 -2.38
CA ASP A 46 17.40 -12.02 -1.53
C ASP A 46 17.69 -10.52 -1.71
N TYR A 47 16.76 -9.80 -2.33
CA TYR A 47 16.85 -8.34 -2.46
C TYR A 47 16.27 -7.72 -1.18
N ALA A 48 17.13 -7.12 -0.36
CA ALA A 48 16.71 -6.31 0.78
C ALA A 48 16.63 -4.84 0.38
N VAL A 49 15.43 -4.27 0.36
CA VAL A 49 15.22 -2.81 0.24
C VAL A 49 15.31 -2.22 1.64
N ILE A 50 16.43 -1.56 1.95
CA ILE A 50 16.64 -0.90 3.24
C ILE A 50 16.28 0.57 3.08
N ALA A 51 15.14 0.99 3.62
CA ALA A 51 14.81 2.39 3.80
C ALA A 51 15.30 2.83 5.19
N LYS A 52 16.26 3.75 5.24
CA LYS A 52 16.74 4.29 6.52
C LYS A 52 15.69 5.27 7.04
N ILE A 53 14.94 4.85 8.07
CA ILE A 53 14.03 5.74 8.79
C ILE A 53 14.88 6.85 9.42
N ARG A 54 14.84 8.06 8.85
CA ARG A 54 15.45 9.22 9.50
C ARG A 54 14.65 9.52 10.78
N LYS A 55 15.34 9.86 11.87
CA LYS A 55 14.68 10.47 13.04
C LYS A 55 13.85 11.63 12.50
N VAL A 56 12.54 11.60 12.73
CA VAL A 56 11.61 12.66 12.36
C VAL A 56 12.18 13.95 12.93
N LYS A 57 12.82 14.76 12.08
CA LYS A 57 13.13 16.13 12.46
C LYS A 57 11.79 16.79 12.77
N LYS A 58 11.74 17.54 13.87
CA LYS A 58 10.59 18.39 14.20
C LYS A 58 10.26 19.19 12.94
N GLN A 59 9.12 18.87 12.31
CA GLN A 59 8.69 19.27 10.97
C GLN A 59 9.46 20.48 10.40
N GLU A 60 10.50 20.24 9.59
CA GLU A 60 10.97 21.25 8.64
C GLU A 60 9.93 21.27 7.50
N TYR A 61 8.81 21.94 7.76
CA TYR A 61 7.81 22.25 6.75
C TYR A 61 8.56 23.07 5.68
N PRO A 62 8.43 22.80 4.37
CA PRO A 62 9.33 23.32 3.32
C PRO A 62 9.20 24.84 3.04
N TRP A 63 8.68 25.63 3.99
CA TRP A 63 8.28 27.01 3.84
C TRP A 63 9.26 27.96 4.54
N PRO A 64 9.44 29.18 4.02
CA PRO A 64 10.15 30.24 4.75
C PRO A 64 9.39 30.59 6.04
N ASP A 65 10.11 30.95 7.10
CA ASP A 65 9.53 31.27 8.41
C ASP A 65 8.53 32.45 8.39
N ASN A 66 8.61 33.32 7.37
CA ASN A 66 7.72 34.47 7.17
C ASN A 66 7.17 34.51 5.73
N PRO A 67 6.13 33.74 5.40
CA PRO A 67 5.40 33.91 4.14
C PRO A 67 4.56 35.19 4.20
N ASP A 68 4.60 36.03 3.16
CA ASP A 68 3.81 37.27 3.09
C ASP A 68 2.30 36.95 3.13
N PRO A 69 1.58 37.34 4.20
CA PRO A 69 0.17 37.04 4.35
C PRO A 69 -0.73 37.90 3.45
N ASN A 70 -0.21 38.94 2.80
CA ASN A 70 -0.99 39.96 2.09
C ASN A 70 -1.18 39.69 0.58
N VAL A 71 -0.75 38.55 0.07
CA VAL A 71 -1.09 38.16 -1.31
C VAL A 71 -2.59 37.88 -1.39
N ALA A 72 -3.32 38.55 -2.29
CA ALA A 72 -4.74 38.31 -2.50
C ALA A 72 -4.96 36.83 -2.92
N GLY A 73 -5.76 36.10 -2.15
CA GLY A 73 -5.90 34.64 -2.25
C GLY A 73 -5.06 33.88 -1.23
N GLY A 74 -4.09 34.51 -0.57
CA GLY A 74 -3.14 33.92 0.37
C GLY A 74 -2.18 32.97 -0.33
N VAL A 75 -0.86 33.20 -0.20
CA VAL A 75 0.18 32.28 -0.70
C VAL A 75 -0.10 30.83 -0.26
N LEU A 76 -0.77 30.66 0.87
CA LEU A 76 -1.08 29.41 1.57
C LEU A 76 -2.44 28.77 1.28
N SER A 77 -3.39 29.41 0.57
CA SER A 77 -4.69 28.77 0.29
C SER A 77 -4.59 27.69 -0.80
N HIS A 78 -3.59 27.83 -1.67
CA HIS A 78 -3.26 26.89 -2.75
C HIS A 78 -2.27 25.79 -2.31
N LEU A 79 -1.84 25.81 -1.04
CA LEU A 79 -0.85 24.90 -0.50
C LEU A 79 -1.53 23.76 0.24
N SER A 80 -0.94 22.55 0.14
CA SER A 80 -1.57 21.28 0.52
C SER A 80 -2.49 21.39 1.75
N PRO A 81 -3.78 21.03 1.64
CA PRO A 81 -4.72 21.10 2.76
C PRO A 81 -4.39 20.07 3.86
N PHE A 82 -3.40 19.20 3.62
CA PHE A 82 -2.99 18.12 4.52
C PHE A 82 -2.09 18.62 5.65
N LYS A 83 -2.70 19.30 6.61
CA LYS A 83 -2.04 19.80 7.82
C LYS A 83 -1.86 18.69 8.86
N PRO A 84 -0.96 18.83 9.86
CA PRO A 84 -0.96 17.93 11.01
C PRO A 84 -2.35 17.90 11.65
N LEU A 85 -2.78 16.72 12.11
CA LEU A 85 -4.05 16.60 12.82
C LEU A 85 -4.02 17.46 14.09
N LYS A 86 -5.06 18.27 14.29
CA LYS A 86 -5.23 19.05 15.53
C LYS A 86 -5.42 18.15 16.75
N GLU A 87 -6.09 17.02 16.55
CA GLU A 87 -6.38 16.03 17.57
C GLU A 87 -5.65 14.73 17.25
N LYS A 88 -5.19 14.02 18.29
CA LYS A 88 -4.59 12.70 18.09
C LYS A 88 -5.66 11.73 17.59
N PRO A 89 -5.33 10.83 16.63
CA PRO A 89 -6.25 9.78 16.21
C PRO A 89 -6.72 8.97 17.42
N LYS A 90 -8.01 8.66 17.47
CA LYS A 90 -8.55 7.80 18.54
C LYS A 90 -7.92 6.40 18.40
N PRO A 91 -7.47 5.78 19.49
CA PRO A 91 -7.02 4.39 19.43
C PRO A 91 -8.19 3.52 18.98
N VAL A 92 -7.95 2.69 17.97
CA VAL A 92 -8.90 1.71 17.44
C VAL A 92 -8.35 0.34 17.75
N THR A 93 -9.18 -0.52 18.31
CA THR A 93 -8.85 -1.91 18.59
C THR A 93 -9.53 -2.79 17.56
N LEU A 94 -8.76 -3.66 16.90
CA LEU A 94 -9.33 -4.67 16.03
C LEU A 94 -9.88 -5.84 16.86
N ASP A 95 -10.93 -6.51 16.38
CA ASP A 95 -11.61 -7.55 17.18
C ASP A 95 -10.68 -8.67 17.64
N PHE A 96 -9.72 -9.06 16.79
CA PHE A 96 -8.76 -10.11 17.11
C PHE A 96 -7.68 -9.66 18.13
N GLU A 97 -7.58 -8.38 18.44
CA GLU A 97 -6.66 -7.83 19.45
C GLU A 97 -7.27 -7.74 20.85
N LYS A 98 -8.60 -7.97 20.99
CA LYS A 98 -9.28 -7.96 22.29
C LYS A 98 -8.58 -8.81 23.38
N PRO A 99 -8.03 -10.01 23.08
CA PRO A 99 -7.26 -10.77 24.07
C PRO A 99 -6.02 -10.03 24.59
N LEU A 100 -5.31 -9.29 23.74
CA LEU A 100 -4.14 -8.48 24.13
C LEU A 100 -4.55 -7.33 25.05
N ILE A 101 -5.66 -6.67 24.75
CA ILE A 101 -6.20 -5.61 25.63
C ILE A 101 -6.61 -6.16 26.98
N GLY A 102 -7.15 -7.39 27.02
CA GLY A 102 -7.44 -8.08 28.27
C GLY A 102 -6.18 -8.28 29.14
N LEU A 103 -5.04 -8.60 28.52
CA LEU A 103 -3.75 -8.72 29.22
C LEU A 103 -3.20 -7.35 29.65
N GLU A 104 -3.28 -6.34 28.79
CA GLU A 104 -2.84 -4.98 29.09
C GLU A 104 -3.62 -4.39 30.28
N LYS A 105 -4.94 -4.56 30.32
CA LYS A 105 -5.78 -4.15 31.46
C LYS A 105 -5.36 -4.83 32.75
N LYS A 106 -5.11 -6.15 32.73
CA LYS A 106 -4.60 -6.87 33.90
C LYS A 106 -3.26 -6.33 34.40
N ILE A 107 -2.34 -5.99 33.49
CA ILE A 107 -1.06 -5.37 33.85
C ILE A 107 -1.29 -4.01 34.54
N ILE A 108 -2.19 -3.18 33.99
CA ILE A 108 -2.55 -1.89 34.57
C ILE A 108 -3.17 -2.05 35.95
N ASP A 109 -4.10 -2.99 36.12
CA ASP A 109 -4.79 -3.24 37.40
C ASP A 109 -3.83 -3.74 38.48
N VAL A 110 -2.92 -4.66 38.14
CA VAL A 110 -1.89 -5.16 39.08
C VAL A 110 -0.92 -4.04 39.47
N ARG A 111 -0.49 -3.20 38.52
CA ARG A 111 0.34 -2.02 38.82
C ARG A 111 -0.37 -1.03 39.73
N LYS A 112 -1.67 -0.81 39.52
CA LYS A 112 -2.48 0.05 40.37
C LYS A 112 -2.59 -0.51 41.79
N MET A 113 -2.83 -1.82 41.93
CA MET A 113 -2.90 -2.50 43.22
C MET A 113 -1.56 -2.45 43.98
N ALA A 114 -0.43 -2.60 43.27
CA ALA A 114 0.91 -2.46 43.85
C ALA A 114 1.10 -1.08 44.49
N ASN A 115 0.68 -0.03 43.77
CA ASN A 115 0.80 1.35 44.25
C ASN A 115 -0.13 1.65 45.43
N GLU A 116 -1.33 1.06 45.47
CA GLU A 116 -2.32 1.29 46.54
C GLU A 116 -2.00 0.52 47.83
N THR A 117 -1.53 -0.72 47.70
CA THR A 117 -1.27 -1.60 48.87
C THR A 117 0.16 -1.54 49.39
N GLY A 118 1.10 -1.01 48.60
CA GLY A 118 2.53 -1.01 48.91
C GLY A 118 3.17 -2.40 48.87
N LEU A 119 2.45 -3.41 48.36
CA LEU A 119 2.93 -4.77 48.19
C LEU A 119 3.72 -4.90 46.89
N ASP A 120 4.78 -5.71 46.93
CA ASP A 120 5.61 -5.99 45.77
C ASP A 120 4.95 -7.04 44.85
N PHE A 121 4.57 -6.60 43.65
CA PHE A 121 4.04 -7.44 42.59
C PHE A 121 4.98 -7.50 41.36
N THR A 122 6.26 -7.13 41.52
CA THR A 122 7.21 -6.99 40.41
C THR A 122 7.31 -8.27 39.56
N ASP A 123 7.46 -9.44 40.18
CA ASP A 123 7.55 -10.72 39.47
C ASP A 123 6.27 -11.06 38.69
N GLN A 124 5.10 -10.71 39.24
CA GLN A 124 3.82 -10.95 38.59
C GLN A 124 3.64 -10.02 37.38
N ILE A 125 4.04 -8.75 37.52
CA ILE A 125 4.04 -7.77 36.43
C ILE A 125 4.95 -8.23 35.30
N ILE A 126 6.20 -8.64 35.60
CA ILE A 126 7.14 -9.15 34.61
C ILE A 126 6.58 -10.40 33.91
N SER A 127 5.97 -11.32 34.67
CA SER A 127 5.33 -12.52 34.10
C SER A 127 4.19 -12.17 33.14
N LEU A 128 3.33 -11.20 33.50
CA LEU A 128 2.24 -10.75 32.65
C LEU A 128 2.75 -10.00 31.41
N GLU A 129 3.78 -9.18 31.55
CA GLU A 129 4.42 -8.48 30.43
C GLU A 129 5.05 -9.47 29.43
N ASN A 130 5.76 -10.49 29.93
CA ASN A 130 6.32 -11.54 29.08
C ASN A 130 5.21 -12.32 28.34
N LYS A 131 4.10 -12.64 29.03
CA LYS A 131 2.93 -13.26 28.40
C LYS A 131 2.31 -12.35 27.34
N TYR A 132 2.20 -11.06 27.61
CA TYR A 132 1.70 -10.08 26.65
C TYR A 132 2.60 -10.01 25.40
N GLN A 133 3.92 -9.92 25.57
CA GLN A 133 4.87 -9.88 24.44
C GLN A 133 4.82 -11.16 23.61
N GLN A 134 4.74 -12.32 24.27
CA GLN A 134 4.61 -13.60 23.58
C GLN A 134 3.29 -13.67 22.80
N ALA A 135 2.16 -13.33 23.44
CA ALA A 135 0.85 -13.32 22.78
C ALA A 135 0.79 -12.33 21.62
N LEU A 136 1.41 -11.15 21.76
CA LEU A 136 1.49 -10.15 20.69
C LEU A 136 2.26 -10.70 19.50
N LYS A 137 3.43 -11.29 19.74
CA LYS A 137 4.22 -11.91 18.69
C LYS A 137 3.43 -13.02 17.99
N ASP A 138 2.86 -13.94 18.76
CA ASP A 138 2.13 -15.09 18.23
C ASP A 138 0.91 -14.67 17.41
N LEU A 139 0.18 -13.63 17.85
CA LEU A 139 -0.97 -13.07 17.14
C LEU A 139 -0.57 -12.51 15.78
N TYR A 140 0.47 -11.67 15.75
CA TYR A 140 0.90 -10.97 14.54
C TYR A 140 1.69 -11.87 13.56
N THR A 141 2.31 -12.96 14.03
CA THR A 141 2.93 -13.95 13.14
C THR A 141 1.90 -14.87 12.48
N HIS A 142 0.75 -15.12 13.12
CA HIS A 142 -0.26 -16.08 12.64
C HIS A 142 -1.57 -15.40 12.22
N LEU A 143 -1.48 -14.21 11.64
CA LEU A 143 -2.65 -13.48 11.12
C LEU A 143 -3.35 -14.27 10.00
N THR A 144 -4.66 -14.45 10.16
CA THR A 144 -5.51 -15.01 9.10
C THR A 144 -5.70 -13.99 7.97
N PRO A 145 -6.08 -14.42 6.75
CA PRO A 145 -6.29 -13.50 5.64
C PRO A 145 -7.27 -12.36 5.94
N ILE A 146 -8.40 -12.65 6.60
CA ILE A 146 -9.39 -11.62 6.96
C ILE A 146 -8.86 -10.65 8.03
N GLN A 147 -8.00 -11.11 8.95
CA GLN A 147 -7.34 -10.23 9.92
C GLN A 147 -6.37 -9.27 9.21
N ARG A 148 -5.64 -9.73 8.18
CA ARG A 148 -4.80 -8.85 7.34
C ARG A 148 -5.63 -7.82 6.57
N VAL A 149 -6.79 -8.20 6.04
CA VAL A 149 -7.74 -7.25 5.43
C VAL A 149 -8.16 -6.18 6.44
N ASN A 150 -8.48 -6.56 7.68
CA ASN A 150 -8.84 -5.61 8.74
C ASN A 150 -7.68 -4.66 9.08
N ILE A 151 -6.43 -5.14 9.06
CA ILE A 151 -5.23 -4.29 9.24
C ILE A 151 -5.03 -3.37 8.02
N ALA A 152 -5.27 -3.85 6.80
CA ALA A 152 -5.23 -3.03 5.57
C ALA A 152 -6.25 -1.90 5.60
N ARG A 153 -7.42 -2.14 6.21
CA ARG A 153 -8.53 -1.19 6.39
C ARG A 153 -8.48 -0.41 7.70
N HIS A 154 -7.40 -0.53 8.47
CA HIS A 154 -7.31 0.09 9.79
C HIS A 154 -7.51 1.62 9.69
N PRO A 155 -8.39 2.25 10.49
CA PRO A 155 -8.72 3.68 10.35
C PRO A 155 -7.52 4.63 10.51
N ASN A 156 -6.54 4.22 11.33
CA ASN A 156 -5.31 4.98 11.56
C ASN A 156 -4.13 4.48 10.70
N ARG A 157 -4.40 3.71 9.64
CA ARG A 157 -3.34 3.26 8.73
C ARG A 157 -2.70 4.49 8.05
N PRO A 158 -1.36 4.58 7.99
CA PRO A 158 -0.70 5.70 7.32
C PRO A 158 -1.15 5.86 5.86
N THR A 159 -1.50 7.07 5.49
CA THR A 159 -1.97 7.41 4.14
C THR A 159 -0.81 7.78 3.22
N PHE A 160 -1.07 7.97 1.92
CA PHE A 160 -0.05 8.38 0.95
C PHE A 160 0.79 9.59 1.43
N LEU A 161 0.15 10.68 1.84
CA LEU A 161 0.87 11.88 2.28
C LEU A 161 1.67 11.66 3.58
N ASP A 162 1.24 10.77 4.48
CA ASP A 162 2.02 10.41 5.67
C ASP A 162 3.35 9.73 5.26
N HIS A 163 3.32 8.86 4.26
CA HIS A 163 4.53 8.25 3.70
C HIS A 163 5.41 9.28 2.97
N VAL A 164 4.83 10.09 2.07
CA VAL A 164 5.60 11.07 1.29
C VAL A 164 6.31 12.08 2.18
N PHE A 165 5.62 12.64 3.17
CA PHE A 165 6.25 13.59 4.10
C PHE A 165 7.29 12.94 5.02
N SER A 166 7.24 11.62 5.22
CA SER A 166 8.24 10.91 6.01
C SER A 166 9.51 10.58 5.24
N ILE A 167 9.43 10.43 3.91
CA ILE A 167 10.56 9.98 3.07
C ILE A 167 11.19 11.09 2.24
N THR A 168 10.53 12.24 2.07
CA THR A 168 11.01 13.35 1.23
C THR A 168 11.52 14.52 2.07
N ASP A 169 12.56 15.21 1.58
CA ASP A 169 13.06 16.45 2.21
C ASP A 169 12.16 17.65 1.89
N LYS A 170 11.62 17.68 0.67
CA LYS A 170 10.69 18.69 0.16
C LYS A 170 9.67 18.00 -0.72
N PHE A 171 8.41 18.39 -0.61
CA PHE A 171 7.32 17.91 -1.46
C PHE A 171 6.47 19.09 -1.94
N VAL A 172 6.25 19.16 -3.25
CA VAL A 172 5.39 20.15 -3.89
C VAL A 172 4.24 19.43 -4.55
N GLU A 173 3.04 19.58 -3.98
CA GLU A 173 1.80 19.01 -4.52
C GLU A 173 1.44 19.69 -5.85
N LEU A 174 1.01 18.89 -6.83
CA LEU A 174 0.58 19.31 -8.15
C LEU A 174 -0.87 18.92 -8.35
N HIS A 175 -1.67 19.85 -8.85
CA HIS A 175 -3.13 19.77 -8.86
C HIS A 175 -3.72 19.79 -10.28
N GLY A 176 -4.92 19.23 -10.39
CA GLY A 176 -5.81 19.31 -11.54
C GLY A 176 -5.46 18.38 -12.70
N ASP A 177 -6.46 18.07 -13.51
CA ASP A 177 -6.32 17.30 -14.75
C ASP A 177 -6.25 18.18 -16.01
N ARG A 178 -6.46 19.50 -15.87
CA ARG A 178 -6.63 20.50 -16.96
C ARG A 178 -7.94 20.36 -17.74
N ALA A 179 -8.91 19.60 -17.24
CA ALA A 179 -10.25 19.44 -17.79
C ALA A 179 -11.36 19.85 -16.80
N GLY A 180 -11.00 20.54 -15.71
CA GLY A 180 -11.96 21.27 -14.87
C GLY A 180 -12.14 20.71 -13.45
N TYR A 181 -11.45 19.64 -13.07
CA TYR A 181 -11.56 19.09 -11.72
C TYR A 181 -10.21 18.62 -11.16
N ASP A 182 -9.97 18.92 -9.89
CA ASP A 182 -8.83 18.39 -9.14
C ASP A 182 -9.34 17.34 -8.16
N ASP A 183 -9.27 16.08 -8.56
CA ASP A 183 -9.80 14.98 -7.77
C ASP A 183 -9.02 14.79 -6.46
N PRO A 184 -9.65 14.98 -5.29
CA PRO A 184 -8.96 14.90 -4.01
C PRO A 184 -8.53 13.46 -3.66
N ALA A 185 -9.12 12.42 -4.26
CA ALA A 185 -8.77 11.02 -3.97
C ALA A 185 -7.41 10.59 -4.55
N ILE A 186 -6.88 11.32 -5.53
CA ILE A 186 -5.51 11.15 -6.04
C ILE A 186 -4.69 12.38 -5.67
N VAL A 187 -3.55 12.19 -5.05
CA VAL A 187 -2.58 13.27 -4.85
C VAL A 187 -1.36 13.01 -5.69
N THR A 188 -0.81 14.06 -6.29
CA THR A 188 0.41 14.01 -7.11
C THR A 188 1.36 15.11 -6.71
N GLY A 189 2.66 14.93 -6.90
CA GLY A 189 3.62 15.99 -6.62
C GLY A 189 5.07 15.59 -6.83
N ILE A 190 5.96 16.57 -6.80
CA ILE A 190 7.40 16.35 -6.94
C ILE A 190 8.03 16.37 -5.55
N GLY A 191 8.79 15.34 -5.24
CA GLY A 191 9.56 15.27 -4.00
C GLY A 191 11.02 14.93 -4.23
N THR A 192 11.85 15.17 -3.22
CA THR A 192 13.29 14.87 -3.26
C THR A 192 13.66 13.84 -2.20
N ILE A 193 14.38 12.80 -2.59
CA ILE A 193 15.01 11.80 -1.70
C ILE A 193 16.51 11.82 -1.97
N ASP A 194 17.32 12.09 -0.95
CA ASP A 194 18.79 12.12 -1.01
C ASP A 194 19.32 12.92 -2.22
N GLY A 195 18.70 14.07 -2.48
CA GLY A 195 19.06 14.99 -3.57
C GLY A 195 18.51 14.64 -4.97
N ARG A 196 17.86 13.47 -5.14
CA ARG A 196 17.24 13.07 -6.41
C ARG A 196 15.74 13.37 -6.42
N ARG A 197 15.23 13.90 -7.54
CA ARG A 197 13.81 14.25 -7.72
C ARG A 197 13.00 13.07 -8.23
N TYR A 198 11.79 12.94 -7.71
CA TYR A 198 10.83 11.88 -8.05
C TYR A 198 9.45 12.49 -8.24
N MET A 199 8.68 11.93 -9.17
CA MET A 199 7.25 12.17 -9.27
C MET A 199 6.53 11.17 -8.35
N PHE A 200 5.86 11.68 -7.33
CA PHE A 200 5.03 10.89 -6.42
C PHE A 200 3.57 11.03 -6.82
N MET A 201 2.85 9.92 -6.77
CA MET A 201 1.39 9.92 -6.89
C MET A 201 0.78 8.79 -6.09
N GLY A 202 -0.45 8.97 -5.62
CA GLY A 202 -1.09 7.91 -4.86
C GLY A 202 -2.53 8.21 -4.51
N HIS A 203 -3.20 7.15 -4.07
CA HIS A 203 -4.52 7.24 -3.48
C HIS A 203 -4.39 7.90 -2.11
N GLN A 204 -5.15 8.95 -1.87
CA GLN A 204 -5.16 9.66 -0.60
C GLN A 204 -6.49 9.39 0.09
N LYS A 205 -6.49 8.55 1.13
CA LYS A 205 -7.58 8.45 2.10
C LYS A 205 -7.52 9.60 3.10
N GLY A 206 -8.56 9.79 3.90
CA GLY A 206 -8.58 10.75 4.99
C GLY A 206 -8.18 10.12 6.33
N ARG A 207 -7.59 10.91 7.23
CA ARG A 207 -7.22 10.46 8.58
C ARG A 207 -8.39 10.53 9.58
N ASN A 208 -9.51 11.11 9.17
CA ASN A 208 -10.74 11.22 9.95
C ASN A 208 -11.95 11.23 9.00
N THR A 209 -13.17 11.15 9.54
CA THR A 209 -14.41 11.09 8.75
C THR A 209 -14.56 12.28 7.79
N LYS A 210 -14.24 13.49 8.23
CA LYS A 210 -14.36 14.70 7.39
C LYS A 210 -13.39 14.67 6.21
N GLU A 211 -12.13 14.31 6.48
CA GLU A 211 -11.13 14.13 5.42
C GLU A 211 -11.50 12.96 4.49
N ASN A 212 -12.05 11.87 5.01
CA ASN A 212 -12.46 10.72 4.20
C ASN A 212 -13.58 11.10 3.23
N ILE A 213 -14.60 11.83 3.68
CA ILE A 213 -15.66 12.32 2.80
C ILE A 213 -15.07 13.25 1.72
N MET A 214 -14.22 14.20 2.12
CA MET A 214 -13.56 15.12 1.18
C MET A 214 -12.72 14.39 0.13
N ARG A 215 -12.00 13.34 0.54
CA ARG A 215 -11.09 12.55 -0.29
C ARG A 215 -11.78 11.36 -0.97
N ASN A 216 -13.11 11.32 -0.91
CA ASN A 216 -13.92 10.23 -1.45
C ASN A 216 -13.45 8.83 -1.00
N PHE A 217 -12.99 8.71 0.24
CA PHE A 217 -12.42 7.49 0.82
C PHE A 217 -11.27 6.88 0.00
N GLY A 218 -10.55 7.71 -0.75
CA GLY A 218 -9.48 7.27 -1.66
C GLY A 218 -10.00 6.56 -2.91
N MET A 219 -11.26 6.75 -3.29
CA MET A 219 -11.86 6.25 -4.53
C MET A 219 -11.81 7.33 -5.62
N PRO A 220 -10.94 7.21 -6.63
CA PRO A 220 -10.82 8.23 -7.66
C PRO A 220 -11.98 8.19 -8.65
N THR A 221 -12.41 9.37 -9.07
CA THR A 221 -13.21 9.62 -10.27
C THR A 221 -12.29 9.58 -11.51
N PRO A 222 -12.83 9.67 -12.75
CA PRO A 222 -12.02 9.66 -13.96
C PRO A 222 -10.99 10.81 -14.00
N HIS A 223 -11.34 11.95 -13.40
CA HIS A 223 -10.45 13.11 -13.28
C HIS A 223 -9.18 12.81 -12.47
N GLY A 224 -9.27 11.96 -11.43
CA GLY A 224 -8.11 11.55 -10.65
C GLY A 224 -7.11 10.76 -11.47
N TYR A 225 -7.60 9.83 -12.30
CA TYR A 225 -6.74 9.05 -13.19
C TYR A 225 -6.15 9.92 -14.32
N ARG A 226 -6.92 10.84 -14.90
CA ARG A 226 -6.43 11.81 -15.90
C ARG A 226 -5.38 12.77 -15.32
N LYS A 227 -5.55 13.20 -14.07
CA LYS A 227 -4.51 13.96 -13.34
C LYS A 227 -3.24 13.12 -13.17
N ALA A 228 -3.35 11.87 -12.72
CA ALA A 228 -2.20 10.97 -12.58
C ALA A 228 -1.46 10.80 -13.91
N LEU A 229 -2.19 10.54 -14.99
CA LEU A 229 -1.65 10.41 -16.35
C LEU A 229 -0.90 11.66 -16.81
N ARG A 230 -1.48 12.85 -16.60
CA ARG A 230 -0.83 14.13 -16.92
C ARG A 230 0.52 14.25 -16.21
N MET A 231 0.59 13.81 -14.94
CA MET A 231 1.82 13.81 -14.16
C MET A 231 2.80 12.72 -14.58
N MET A 232 2.32 11.57 -15.06
CA MET A 232 3.18 10.54 -15.66
C MET A 232 3.86 11.06 -16.94
N TYR A 233 3.13 11.72 -17.84
CA TYR A 233 3.72 12.37 -19.02
C TYR A 233 4.73 13.44 -18.64
N TYR A 234 4.42 14.25 -17.62
CA TYR A 234 5.35 15.27 -17.12
C TYR A 234 6.63 14.63 -16.57
N ALA A 235 6.51 13.56 -15.79
CA ALA A 235 7.65 12.82 -15.25
C ALA A 235 8.50 12.21 -16.37
N ASP A 236 7.87 11.60 -17.38
CA ASP A 236 8.57 11.01 -18.53
C ASP A 236 9.34 12.04 -19.35
N HIS A 237 8.71 13.19 -19.63
CA HIS A 237 9.33 14.30 -20.34
C HIS A 237 10.57 14.84 -19.62
N HIS A 238 10.50 14.97 -18.30
CA HIS A 238 11.58 15.54 -17.49
C HIS A 238 12.55 14.51 -16.90
N GLY A 239 12.35 13.22 -17.18
CA GLY A 239 13.23 12.16 -16.69
C GLY A 239 13.10 11.87 -15.19
N PHE A 240 11.98 12.20 -14.57
CA PHE A 240 11.73 11.90 -13.15
C PHE A 240 11.26 10.45 -13.00
N PRO A 241 11.93 9.61 -12.18
CA PRO A 241 11.37 8.34 -11.76
C PRO A 241 10.01 8.53 -11.07
N ILE A 242 9.10 7.60 -11.31
CA ILE A 242 7.74 7.63 -10.77
C ILE A 242 7.63 6.66 -9.59
N VAL A 243 7.07 7.13 -8.48
CA VAL A 243 6.74 6.29 -7.32
C VAL A 243 5.25 6.41 -7.04
N THR A 244 4.53 5.30 -7.13
CA THR A 244 3.08 5.26 -6.90
C THR A 244 2.73 4.56 -5.59
N PHE A 245 1.69 5.05 -4.92
CA PHE A 245 1.18 4.46 -3.67
C PHE A 245 -0.28 4.05 -3.84
N ILE A 246 -0.54 2.76 -3.61
CA ILE A 246 -1.84 2.14 -3.82
C ILE A 246 -2.54 1.96 -2.47
N ASP A 247 -3.67 2.64 -2.31
CA ASP A 247 -4.55 2.53 -1.14
C ASP A 247 -5.98 2.97 -1.47
N THR A 248 -6.69 2.12 -2.20
CA THR A 248 -8.06 2.36 -2.63
C THR A 248 -8.90 1.09 -2.51
N PRO A 249 -10.16 1.19 -2.05
CA PRO A 249 -11.09 0.07 -2.15
C PRO A 249 -11.52 -0.18 -3.60
N GLY A 250 -11.34 0.80 -4.51
CA GLY A 250 -11.67 0.73 -5.92
C GLY A 250 -11.87 2.12 -6.54
N ALA A 251 -12.10 2.13 -7.86
CA ALA A 251 -12.53 3.34 -8.54
C ALA A 251 -13.93 3.77 -8.05
N PHE A 252 -14.21 5.08 -8.03
CA PHE A 252 -15.52 5.54 -7.61
C PHE A 252 -16.59 5.12 -8.61
N ALA A 253 -17.60 4.40 -8.13
CA ALA A 253 -18.64 3.78 -8.94
C ALA A 253 -19.97 4.55 -8.80
N ASP A 254 -19.98 5.79 -9.27
CA ASP A 254 -21.19 6.61 -9.36
C ASP A 254 -21.59 6.87 -10.81
N LEU A 255 -22.84 7.32 -11.01
CA LEU A 255 -23.38 7.61 -12.35
C LEU A 255 -22.51 8.62 -13.10
N LYS A 256 -21.99 9.63 -12.39
CA LYS A 256 -21.21 10.69 -13.03
C LYS A 256 -19.85 10.21 -13.51
N SER A 257 -19.18 9.33 -12.76
CA SER A 257 -17.93 8.73 -13.18
C SER A 257 -18.10 7.88 -14.44
N GLU A 258 -19.21 7.15 -14.55
CA GLU A 258 -19.53 6.38 -15.76
C GLU A 258 -19.77 7.30 -16.97
N GLU A 259 -20.59 8.34 -16.84
CA GLU A 259 -20.81 9.35 -17.89
C GLU A 259 -19.50 10.00 -18.37
N LEU A 260 -18.57 10.23 -17.44
CA LEU A 260 -17.28 10.87 -17.69
C LEU A 260 -16.19 9.88 -18.15
N GLY A 261 -16.50 8.59 -18.29
CA GLY A 261 -15.59 7.58 -18.82
C GLY A 261 -14.59 7.00 -17.82
N GLN A 262 -15.08 6.44 -16.71
CA GLN A 262 -14.23 5.78 -15.70
C GLN A 262 -13.39 4.64 -16.28
N GLY A 263 -13.99 3.76 -17.09
CA GLY A 263 -13.28 2.69 -17.77
C GLY A 263 -12.23 3.20 -18.77
N GLU A 264 -12.54 4.28 -19.50
CA GLU A 264 -11.61 4.91 -20.44
C GLU A 264 -10.39 5.48 -19.72
N ALA A 265 -10.59 6.24 -18.65
CA ALA A 265 -9.51 6.86 -17.90
C ALA A 265 -8.56 5.80 -17.31
N ILE A 266 -9.10 4.71 -16.76
CA ILE A 266 -8.30 3.57 -16.27
C ILE A 266 -7.53 2.91 -17.41
N ALA A 267 -8.21 2.59 -18.52
CA ALA A 267 -7.59 1.91 -19.67
C ALA A 267 -6.47 2.76 -20.30
N HIS A 268 -6.68 4.06 -20.42
CA HIS A 268 -5.70 4.98 -20.98
C HIS A 268 -4.46 5.13 -20.11
N ASN A 269 -4.62 5.15 -18.78
CA ASN A 269 -3.50 5.07 -17.84
C ASN A 269 -2.71 3.79 -18.03
N LEU A 270 -3.37 2.63 -17.99
CA LEU A 270 -2.72 1.33 -18.15
C LEU A 270 -1.91 1.28 -19.44
N ARG A 271 -2.52 1.65 -20.57
CA ARG A 271 -1.84 1.69 -21.88
C ARG A 271 -0.62 2.61 -21.86
N THR A 272 -0.75 3.80 -21.27
CA THR A 272 0.34 4.78 -21.25
C THR A 272 1.52 4.31 -20.41
N MET A 273 1.25 3.69 -19.24
CA MET A 273 2.30 3.21 -18.33
C MET A 273 3.25 2.19 -18.98
N PHE A 274 2.77 1.38 -19.94
CA PHE A 274 3.63 0.47 -20.72
C PHE A 274 4.63 1.19 -21.64
N GLY A 275 4.38 2.44 -22.01
CA GLY A 275 5.20 3.22 -22.94
C GLY A 275 6.15 4.22 -22.29
N LEU A 276 6.09 4.40 -20.96
CA LEU A 276 6.95 5.36 -20.25
C LEU A 276 8.40 4.88 -20.23
N LYS A 277 9.33 5.82 -20.42
CA LYS A 277 10.79 5.58 -20.47
C LYS A 277 11.43 5.69 -19.08
N VAL A 278 10.81 6.46 -18.19
CA VAL A 278 11.24 6.57 -16.79
C VAL A 278 10.84 5.34 -15.97
N PRO A 279 11.65 4.93 -14.99
CA PRO A 279 11.30 3.79 -14.15
C PRO A 279 10.14 4.13 -13.19
N ILE A 280 9.26 3.15 -12.99
CA ILE A 280 8.08 3.22 -12.14
C ILE A 280 8.21 2.16 -11.03
N VAL A 281 7.98 2.58 -9.79
CA VAL A 281 7.83 1.69 -8.63
C VAL A 281 6.45 1.90 -8.01
N SER A 282 5.65 0.85 -7.93
CA SER A 282 4.34 0.87 -7.26
C SER A 282 4.43 0.21 -5.89
N ILE A 283 3.80 0.81 -4.88
CA ILE A 283 3.79 0.30 -3.50
C ILE A 283 2.34 0.20 -3.03
N VAL A 284 1.84 -1.01 -2.78
CA VAL A 284 0.54 -1.20 -2.12
C VAL A 284 0.73 -0.99 -0.63
N ILE A 285 0.24 0.16 -0.15
CA ILE A 285 0.35 0.55 1.25
C ILE A 285 -0.90 0.23 2.06
N GLY A 286 -2.05 0.01 1.44
CA GLY A 286 -3.29 -0.39 2.13
C GLY A 286 -4.08 -1.37 1.28
N GLU A 287 -5.16 -0.89 0.66
CA GLU A 287 -5.97 -1.69 -0.25
C GLU A 287 -5.58 -1.46 -1.72
N GLY A 288 -5.44 -2.55 -2.47
CA GLY A 288 -5.31 -2.57 -3.92
C GLY A 288 -6.62 -3.03 -4.55
N GLY A 289 -7.62 -2.14 -4.60
CA GLY A 289 -8.93 -2.46 -5.16
C GLY A 289 -8.98 -2.42 -6.69
N SER A 290 -9.01 -3.61 -7.31
CA SER A 290 -9.40 -3.83 -8.71
C SER A 290 -8.69 -2.92 -9.74
N GLY A 291 -9.39 -2.57 -10.83
CA GLY A 291 -8.91 -1.68 -11.88
C GLY A 291 -8.53 -0.28 -11.39
N GLY A 292 -9.17 0.21 -10.32
CA GLY A 292 -8.85 1.53 -9.75
C GLY A 292 -7.44 1.58 -9.16
N ALA A 293 -7.03 0.53 -8.45
CA ALA A 293 -5.66 0.37 -7.99
C ALA A 293 -4.67 0.21 -9.15
N LEU A 294 -5.03 -0.60 -10.16
CA LEU A 294 -4.18 -0.88 -11.32
C LEU A 294 -3.94 0.36 -12.21
N ALA A 295 -4.86 1.33 -12.22
CA ALA A 295 -4.77 2.55 -13.01
C ALA A 295 -3.54 3.43 -12.68
N ILE A 296 -2.89 3.20 -11.54
CA ILE A 296 -1.57 3.79 -11.23
C ILE A 296 -0.55 2.72 -10.79
N GLY A 297 -0.86 1.45 -11.04
CA GLY A 297 -0.13 0.31 -10.48
C GLY A 297 0.79 -0.42 -11.47
N CYS A 298 0.66 -0.19 -12.78
CA CYS A 298 1.53 -0.82 -13.79
C CYS A 298 2.97 -0.29 -13.67
N ALA A 299 3.90 -1.10 -13.19
CA ALA A 299 5.25 -0.65 -12.83
C ALA A 299 6.34 -1.67 -13.13
N ASN A 300 7.59 -1.20 -13.18
CA ASN A 300 8.76 -2.08 -13.32
C ASN A 300 8.98 -2.93 -12.05
N LYS A 301 8.63 -2.37 -10.89
CA LYS A 301 8.67 -3.06 -9.59
C LYS A 301 7.38 -2.75 -8.83
N LEU A 302 6.77 -3.81 -8.31
CA LEU A 302 5.62 -3.72 -7.44
C LEU A 302 5.99 -4.28 -6.07
N LEU A 303 5.79 -3.46 -5.04
CA LEU A 303 6.01 -3.80 -3.64
C LEU A 303 4.66 -3.79 -2.92
N MET A 304 4.56 -4.57 -1.85
CA MET A 304 3.39 -4.58 -0.98
C MET A 304 3.86 -4.57 0.47
N LEU A 305 3.20 -3.78 1.32
CA LEU A 305 3.39 -3.92 2.75
C LEU A 305 2.83 -5.28 3.19
N GLU A 306 3.42 -5.88 4.23
CA GLU A 306 3.10 -7.25 4.68
C GLU A 306 1.62 -7.49 5.03
N ASN A 307 0.91 -6.42 5.39
CA ASN A 307 -0.52 -6.42 5.73
C ASN A 307 -1.34 -5.56 4.76
N ALA A 308 -0.82 -5.30 3.55
CA ALA A 308 -1.61 -4.75 2.45
C ALA A 308 -2.32 -5.88 1.71
N VAL A 309 -3.39 -5.54 0.98
CA VAL A 309 -4.18 -6.50 0.21
C VAL A 309 -4.32 -6.03 -1.23
N PHE A 310 -4.38 -6.96 -2.19
CA PHE A 310 -4.58 -6.65 -3.60
C PHE A 310 -5.53 -7.67 -4.20
N TYR A 311 -6.65 -7.21 -4.75
CA TYR A 311 -7.73 -8.09 -5.20
C TYR A 311 -8.43 -7.55 -6.45
N VAL A 312 -8.99 -8.46 -7.27
CA VAL A 312 -9.77 -8.10 -8.46
C VAL A 312 -11.18 -7.60 -8.11
N ALA A 313 -11.76 -8.12 -7.03
CA ALA A 313 -13.02 -7.71 -6.45
C ALA A 313 -12.91 -7.82 -4.92
N SER A 314 -13.65 -6.99 -4.18
CA SER A 314 -13.56 -7.02 -2.73
C SER A 314 -14.06 -8.37 -2.18
N PRO A 315 -13.56 -8.82 -1.01
CA PRO A 315 -14.06 -10.05 -0.37
C PRO A 315 -15.58 -10.04 -0.20
N GLU A 316 -16.15 -8.87 0.11
CA GLU A 316 -17.60 -8.68 0.26
C GLU A 316 -18.34 -8.86 -1.07
N ALA A 317 -17.81 -8.29 -2.17
CA ALA A 317 -18.43 -8.43 -3.49
C ALA A 317 -18.36 -9.88 -3.99
N CYS A 318 -17.23 -10.56 -3.79
CA CYS A 318 -17.11 -11.99 -4.13
C CYS A 318 -18.14 -12.84 -3.37
N ALA A 319 -18.29 -12.63 -2.05
CA ALA A 319 -19.24 -13.38 -1.23
C ALA A 319 -20.72 -13.11 -1.55
N ALA A 320 -21.02 -11.94 -2.14
CA ALA A 320 -22.39 -11.62 -2.56
C ALA A 320 -22.76 -12.25 -3.91
N ILE A 321 -21.78 -12.61 -4.74
CA ILE A 321 -21.98 -13.10 -6.11
C ILE A 321 -21.83 -14.63 -6.21
N LEU A 322 -20.88 -15.21 -5.47
CA LEU A 322 -20.47 -16.62 -5.52
C LEU A 322 -20.91 -17.37 -4.26
#